data_AF-A0A8T6H0W3-F1
#
_entry.id   AF-A0A8T6H0W3-F1
#
_cell.length_a   1.000
_cell.length_b   1.000
_cell.length_c   1.000
_cell.angle_alpha   90.00
_cell.angle_beta   90.00
_cell.angle_gamma   90.00
#
_symmetry.space_group_name_H-M   'P 1'
#
loop_
_entity.id
_entity.type
_entity.pdbx_description
1 polymer ?
#
loop_
_entity_poly.entity_id
_entity_poly.type
_entity_poly.pdbx_seq_one_letter_code
_entity_poly.pdbx_strand_id
1 'polypeptide(L)'
;MLDLSQWRCLEAVLDAIIPPDDFPGAVDAGVGDYLRRQFAGDLAALLSSYQRWLNDLEAESRACCGKSFATLDLEGRTALLKRVERGEVKVAWSTEPAPFFRQIVEHCAEGYYSDPGNGGNRDGVGWRMIGYEVSV
;
A
#
# COMPACT_ATOMS: atom_id res chain seq x y z
N MET A 1 -5.44 -13.71 -7.96
CA MET A 1 -4.67 -13.39 -6.73
C MET A 1 -3.41 -12.66 -7.11
N LEU A 2 -2.85 -11.84 -6.21
CA LEU A 2 -1.52 -11.28 -6.42
C LEU A 2 -0.46 -12.38 -6.27
N ASP A 3 0.60 -12.32 -7.08
CA ASP A 3 1.76 -13.20 -6.89
C ASP A 3 2.70 -12.69 -5.78
N LEU A 4 3.76 -13.45 -5.49
CA LEU A 4 4.71 -13.11 -4.42
C LEU A 4 5.43 -11.77 -4.65
N SER A 5 5.77 -11.44 -5.90
CA SER A 5 6.46 -10.20 -6.23
C SER A 5 5.52 -9.00 -6.11
N GLN A 6 4.27 -9.15 -6.53
CA GLN A 6 3.22 -8.16 -6.38
C GLN A 6 2.90 -7.91 -4.91
N TRP A 7 2.84 -8.95 -4.07
CA TRP A 7 2.66 -8.79 -2.63
C TRP A 7 3.79 -8.02 -1.98
N ARG A 8 5.05 -8.35 -2.27
CA ARG A 8 6.21 -7.62 -1.74
C ARG A 8 6.23 -6.16 -2.19
N CYS A 9 5.86 -5.90 -3.45
CA CYS A 9 5.72 -4.55 -3.97
C CYS A 9 4.61 -3.79 -3.22
N LEU A 10 3.44 -4.40 -3.05
CA LEU A 10 2.31 -3.80 -2.34
C LEU A 10 2.66 -3.51 -0.88
N GLU A 11 3.24 -4.46 -0.14
CA GLU A 11 3.68 -4.26 1.25
C GLU A 11 4.68 -3.09 1.35
N ALA A 12 5.64 -2.99 0.44
CA ALA A 12 6.56 -1.87 0.38
C ALA A 12 5.88 -0.52 0.07
N VAL A 13 4.78 -0.52 -0.70
CA VAL A 13 3.95 0.68 -0.94
C VAL A 13 3.20 1.05 0.34
N LEU A 14 2.60 0.09 1.03
CA LEU A 14 1.85 0.32 2.27
C LEU A 14 2.74 0.91 3.36
N ASP A 15 3.93 0.35 3.59
CA ASP A 15 4.89 0.91 4.56
C ASP A 15 5.51 2.24 4.09
N ALA A 16 5.43 2.59 2.81
CA ALA A 16 5.81 3.92 2.36
C ALA A 16 4.69 4.95 2.57
N ILE A 17 3.42 4.51 2.69
CA ILE A 17 2.25 5.36 3.00
C ILE A 17 2.17 5.59 4.52
N ILE A 18 2.26 4.52 5.31
CA ILE A 18 2.32 4.58 6.78
C ILE A 18 3.57 3.81 7.24
N PRO A 19 4.73 4.47 7.32
CA PRO A 19 5.96 3.85 7.79
C PRO A 19 5.92 3.57 9.30
N PRO A 20 6.71 2.60 9.79
CA PRO A 20 6.91 2.42 11.21
C PRO A 20 7.63 3.64 11.82
N ASP A 21 7.13 4.08 12.97
CA ASP A 21 7.72 5.13 13.80
C ASP A 21 7.69 4.69 15.29
N ASP A 22 7.18 5.53 16.20
CA ASP A 22 6.88 5.12 17.57
C ASP A 22 5.76 4.03 17.62
N PHE A 23 5.01 3.88 16.52
CA PHE A 23 3.98 2.86 16.31
C PHE A 23 4.33 1.94 15.13
N PRO A 24 3.78 0.70 15.12
CA PRO A 24 3.92 -0.20 13.97
C PRO A 24 3.44 0.43 12.65
N GLY A 25 4.17 0.19 11.56
CA GLY A 25 3.80 0.62 10.21
C GLY A 25 2.61 -0.15 9.65
N ALA A 26 2.18 0.19 8.42
CA ALA A 26 1.02 -0.42 7.78
C ALA A 26 1.06 -1.95 7.75
N VAL A 27 2.20 -2.54 7.37
CA VAL A 27 2.33 -4.00 7.27
C VAL A 27 2.23 -4.66 8.64
N ASP A 28 2.94 -4.13 9.63
CA ASP A 28 2.94 -4.67 11.00
C ASP A 28 1.58 -4.52 11.68
N ALA A 29 0.84 -3.44 11.36
CA ALA A 29 -0.55 -3.23 11.78
C ALA A 29 -1.57 -4.08 11.00
N GLY A 30 -1.13 -4.94 10.07
CA GLY A 30 -1.99 -5.92 9.39
C GLY A 30 -2.75 -5.40 8.16
N VAL A 31 -2.38 -4.25 7.61
CA VAL A 31 -3.05 -3.68 6.41
C VAL A 31 -2.96 -4.63 5.20
N GLY A 32 -1.85 -5.37 5.06
CA GLY A 32 -1.71 -6.38 4.00
C GLY A 32 -2.70 -7.54 4.12
N ASP A 33 -2.98 -8.00 5.35
CA ASP A 33 -3.95 -9.06 5.61
C ASP A 33 -5.39 -8.58 5.37
N TYR A 34 -5.69 -7.34 5.78
CA TYR A 34 -6.93 -6.65 5.42
C TYR A 34 -7.15 -6.66 3.91
N LEU A 35 -6.19 -6.17 3.11
CA LEU A 35 -6.31 -6.15 1.65
C LEU A 35 -6.43 -7.55 1.05
N ARG A 36 -5.72 -8.54 1.59
CA ARG A 36 -5.85 -9.94 1.13
C ARG A 36 -7.27 -10.45 1.30
N ARG A 37 -7.93 -10.14 2.41
CA ARG A 37 -9.34 -10.47 2.65
C ARG A 37 -10.26 -9.71 1.70
N GLN A 38 -10.03 -8.41 1.54
CA GLN A 38 -10.83 -7.56 0.67
C GLN A 38 -10.77 -7.99 -0.81
N PHE A 39 -9.61 -8.41 -1.30
CA PHE A 39 -9.48 -8.95 -2.66
C PHE A 39 -10.20 -10.28 -2.88
N ALA A 40 -10.56 -11.00 -1.81
CA ALA A 40 -11.41 -12.18 -1.88
C ALA A 40 -12.91 -11.86 -1.73
N GLY A 41 -13.26 -10.60 -1.47
CA GLY A 41 -14.62 -10.09 -1.28
C GLY A 41 -14.86 -8.80 -2.03
N ASP A 42 -15.09 -7.70 -1.31
CA ASP A 42 -15.60 -6.44 -1.86
C ASP A 42 -14.68 -5.78 -2.89
N LEU A 43 -13.35 -5.97 -2.77
CA LEU A 43 -12.36 -5.43 -3.71
C LEU A 43 -11.96 -6.44 -4.81
N ALA A 44 -12.66 -7.57 -4.96
CA ALA A 44 -12.33 -8.58 -5.97
C ALA A 44 -12.28 -8.00 -7.40
N ALA A 45 -13.17 -7.06 -7.72
CA ALA A 45 -13.21 -6.39 -9.03
C ALA A 45 -11.97 -5.51 -9.29
N LEU A 46 -11.33 -4.97 -8.24
CA LEU A 46 -10.15 -4.12 -8.35
C LEU A 46 -8.84 -4.90 -8.43
N LEU A 47 -8.86 -6.21 -8.18
CA LEU A 47 -7.66 -7.04 -8.16
C LEU A 47 -6.85 -6.92 -9.46
N SER A 48 -7.53 -6.88 -10.61
CA SER A 48 -6.84 -6.73 -11.91
C SER A 48 -6.15 -5.37 -12.05
N SER A 49 -6.74 -4.31 -11.50
CA SER A 49 -6.14 -2.96 -11.51
C SER A 49 -4.93 -2.89 -10.56
N TYR A 50 -5.01 -3.53 -9.39
CA TYR A 50 -3.85 -3.69 -8.50
C TYR A 50 -2.70 -4.42 -9.18
N GLN A 51 -2.97 -5.54 -9.84
CA GLN A 51 -1.94 -6.30 -10.57
C GLN A 51 -1.25 -5.44 -11.62
N ARG A 52 -2.02 -4.70 -12.43
CA ARG A 52 -1.47 -3.83 -13.47
C ARG A 52 -0.66 -2.68 -12.88
N TRP A 53 -1.20 -1.97 -11.88
CA TRP A 53 -0.51 -0.84 -11.26
C TRP A 53 0.77 -1.27 -10.54
N LEU A 54 0.78 -2.41 -9.84
CA LEU A 54 1.98 -2.94 -9.18
C LEU A 54 3.06 -3.36 -10.18
N ASN A 55 2.66 -3.92 -11.33
CA ASN A 55 3.59 -4.25 -12.41
C ASN A 55 4.16 -2.98 -13.06
N ASP A 56 3.33 -1.96 -13.27
CA ASP A 56 3.74 -0.67 -13.82
C ASP A 56 4.71 0.05 -12.87
N LEU A 57 4.46 0.05 -11.55
CA LEU A 57 5.35 0.60 -10.54
C LEU A 57 6.71 -0.13 -10.49
N GLU A 58 6.70 -1.46 -10.57
CA GLU A 58 7.93 -2.26 -10.61
C GLU A 58 8.76 -1.95 -11.86
N ALA A 59 8.12 -1.78 -13.02
CA ALA A 59 8.78 -1.37 -14.25
C ALA A 59 9.34 0.07 -14.15
N GLU A 60 8.58 1.01 -13.59
CA GLU A 60 9.00 2.39 -13.34
C GLU A 60 10.21 2.44 -12.40
N SER A 61 10.21 1.66 -11.32
CA SER A 61 11.35 1.54 -10.39
C SER A 61 12.60 1.06 -11.10
N ARG A 62 12.50 -0.03 -11.88
CA ARG A 62 13.62 -0.57 -12.65
C ARG A 62 14.15 0.45 -13.67
N ALA A 63 13.27 1.16 -14.36
CA ALA A 63 13.66 2.20 -15.31
C ALA A 63 14.34 3.41 -14.64
N CYS A 64 13.95 3.74 -13.40
CA CYS A 64 14.51 4.90 -12.69
C CYS A 64 15.86 4.62 -12.03
N CYS A 65 16.05 3.42 -11.47
CA CYS A 65 17.19 3.14 -10.59
C CYS A 65 17.75 1.72 -10.71
N GLY A 66 17.26 0.90 -11.66
CA GLY A 66 17.76 -0.46 -11.90
C GLY A 66 17.40 -1.48 -10.81
N LYS A 67 16.56 -1.11 -9.84
CA LYS A 67 16.18 -1.95 -8.69
C LYS A 67 14.68 -2.21 -8.68
N SER A 68 14.28 -3.34 -8.07
CA SER A 68 12.87 -3.60 -7.74
C SER A 68 12.40 -2.59 -6.69
N PHE A 69 11.14 -2.16 -6.79
CA PHE A 69 10.57 -1.17 -5.88
C PHE A 69 10.68 -1.62 -4.42
N ALA A 70 10.35 -2.89 -4.14
CA ALA A 70 10.40 -3.46 -2.81
C ALA A 70 11.81 -3.49 -2.19
N THR A 71 12.86 -3.37 -3.01
CA THR A 71 14.27 -3.38 -2.55
C THR A 71 14.84 -1.97 -2.31
N LEU A 72 14.09 -0.93 -2.63
CA LEU A 72 14.43 0.44 -2.28
C LEU A 72 14.28 0.66 -0.77
N ASP A 73 15.04 1.59 -0.22
CA ASP A 73 14.83 2.11 1.12
C ASP A 73 13.59 3.04 1.16
N LEU A 74 13.19 3.46 2.36
CA LEU A 74 12.00 4.29 2.55
C LEU A 74 12.08 5.60 1.74
N GLU A 75 13.23 6.27 1.75
CA GLU A 75 13.44 7.51 0.99
C GLU A 75 13.24 7.29 -0.51
N GLY A 76 13.84 6.25 -1.09
CA GLY A 76 13.68 5.90 -2.49
C GLY A 76 12.24 5.53 -2.86
N ARG A 77 11.55 4.75 -2.01
CA ARG A 77 10.14 4.39 -2.21
C ARG A 77 9.26 5.63 -2.21
N THR A 78 9.39 6.49 -1.20
CA THR A 78 8.62 7.73 -1.07
C THR A 78 8.89 8.69 -2.22
N ALA A 79 10.15 8.85 -2.64
CA ALA A 79 10.51 9.71 -3.76
C ALA A 79 9.86 9.24 -5.07
N LEU A 80 9.86 7.93 -5.32
CA LEU A 80 9.21 7.37 -6.51
C LEU A 80 7.68 7.53 -6.46
N LEU A 81 7.05 7.20 -5.33
CA LEU A 81 5.60 7.33 -5.18
C LEU A 81 5.12 8.78 -5.30
N LYS A 82 5.88 9.76 -4.81
CA LYS A 82 5.59 11.19 -5.04
C LYS A 82 5.62 11.59 -6.52
N ARG A 83 6.51 10.99 -7.33
CA ARG A 83 6.50 11.20 -8.78
C ARG A 83 5.27 10.56 -9.43
N VAL A 84 4.92 9.34 -9.02
CA VAL A 84 3.72 8.63 -9.48
C VAL A 84 2.45 9.44 -9.17
N GLU A 85 2.36 10.02 -7.97
CA GLU A 85 1.26 10.89 -7.55
C GLU A 85 1.13 12.15 -8.42
N ARG A 86 2.24 12.67 -8.95
CA ARG A 86 2.25 13.82 -9.86
C ARG A 86 2.05 13.43 -11.34
N GLY A 87 1.94 12.13 -11.64
CA GLY A 87 1.90 11.62 -13.01
C GLY A 87 3.24 11.73 -13.74
N GLU A 88 4.34 11.99 -13.03
CA GLU A 88 5.68 12.12 -13.57
C GLU A 88 6.31 10.74 -13.74
N VAL A 89 5.82 9.91 -14.67
CA VAL A 89 6.33 8.55 -14.93
C VAL A 89 7.21 8.48 -16.18
N LYS A 90 8.22 7.59 -16.19
CA LYS A 90 9.15 7.39 -17.32
C LYS A 90 8.71 6.30 -18.27
N VAL A 91 7.98 5.30 -17.80
CA VAL A 91 7.45 4.22 -18.64
C VAL A 91 5.97 4.46 -18.96
N ALA A 92 5.46 3.79 -19.98
CA ALA A 92 4.04 3.80 -20.29
C ALA A 92 3.29 2.92 -19.27
N TRP A 93 2.30 3.50 -18.57
CA TRP A 93 1.47 2.78 -17.62
C TRP A 93 0.20 2.26 -18.30
N SER A 94 -0.21 1.06 -17.92
CA SER A 94 -1.47 0.45 -18.35
C SER A 94 -2.67 0.89 -17.50
N THR A 95 -2.41 1.73 -16.50
CA THR A 95 -3.36 2.29 -15.53
C THR A 95 -3.10 3.79 -15.36
N GLU A 96 -4.04 4.51 -14.75
CA GLU A 96 -3.83 5.90 -14.36
C GLU A 96 -2.98 5.95 -13.07
N PRO A 97 -1.72 6.42 -13.11
CA PRO A 97 -0.77 6.23 -12.00
C PRO A 97 -1.25 6.91 -10.71
N ALA A 98 -1.56 8.22 -10.80
CA ALA A 98 -1.92 9.05 -9.65
C ALA A 98 -3.32 8.74 -9.07
N PRO A 99 -4.40 8.61 -9.88
CA PRO A 99 -5.72 8.28 -9.35
C PRO A 99 -5.75 6.91 -8.66
N PHE A 100 -5.10 5.91 -9.22
CA PHE A 100 -5.06 4.59 -8.60
C PHE A 100 -4.15 4.56 -7.36
N PHE A 101 -3.06 5.35 -7.34
CA PHE A 101 -2.26 5.51 -6.13
C PHE A 101 -3.08 6.11 -4.97
N ARG A 102 -3.92 7.12 -5.24
CA ARG A 102 -4.83 7.68 -4.24
C ARG A 102 -5.79 6.65 -3.68
N GLN A 103 -6.34 5.78 -4.52
CA GLN A 103 -7.19 4.66 -4.06
C GLN A 103 -6.41 3.68 -3.16
N ILE A 104 -5.14 3.40 -3.47
CA ILE A 104 -4.28 2.57 -2.59
C ILE A 104 -4.07 3.25 -1.23
N VAL A 105 -3.86 4.57 -1.21
CA VAL A 105 -3.74 5.35 0.03
C VAL A 105 -5.01 5.27 0.86
N GLU A 106 -6.18 5.39 0.23
CA GLU A 106 -7.48 5.25 0.90
C GLU A 106 -7.64 3.86 1.53
N HIS A 107 -7.43 2.78 0.77
CA HIS A 107 -7.52 1.43 1.33
C HIS A 107 -6.46 1.14 2.40
N CYS A 108 -5.28 1.77 2.31
CA CYS A 108 -4.25 1.67 3.34
C CYS A 108 -4.72 2.32 4.65
N ALA A 109 -5.31 3.52 4.57
CA ALA A 109 -5.89 4.21 5.70
C ALA A 109 -7.08 3.44 6.30
N GLU A 110 -7.96 2.88 5.47
CA GLU A 110 -9.05 2.01 5.90
C GLU A 110 -8.52 0.82 6.69
N GLY A 111 -7.51 0.13 6.16
CA GLY A 111 -6.89 -1.00 6.82
C GLY A 111 -6.18 -0.64 8.13
N TYR A 112 -5.69 0.59 8.29
CA TYR A 112 -4.90 1.00 9.46
C TYR A 112 -5.75 1.62 10.58
N TYR A 113 -6.78 2.40 10.24
CA TYR A 113 -7.54 3.19 11.21
C TYR A 113 -8.96 2.65 11.51
N SER A 114 -9.48 1.72 10.70
CA SER A 114 -10.82 1.15 10.92
C SER A 114 -10.84 0.10 12.05
N ASP A 115 -12.03 -0.44 12.33
CA ASP A 115 -12.21 -1.50 13.34
C ASP A 115 -11.30 -2.71 13.08
N PRO A 116 -10.54 -3.21 14.09
CA PRO A 116 -9.68 -4.39 13.96
C PRO A 116 -10.42 -5.66 13.48
N GLY A 117 -11.73 -5.77 13.75
CA GLY A 117 -12.60 -6.84 13.29
C GLY A 117 -12.65 -6.99 11.77
N ASN A 118 -12.30 -5.93 11.02
CA ASN A 118 -12.18 -5.96 9.56
C ASN A 118 -10.92 -6.70 9.07
N GLY A 119 -9.99 -7.06 9.96
CA GLY A 119 -8.76 -7.79 9.66
C GLY A 119 -7.53 -6.90 9.41
N GLY A 120 -7.68 -5.59 9.59
CA GLY A 120 -6.58 -4.62 9.68
C GLY A 120 -6.44 -4.12 11.11
N ASN A 121 -5.81 -2.95 11.30
CA ASN A 121 -5.64 -2.24 12.59
C ASN A 121 -5.35 -3.20 13.75
N ARG A 122 -4.41 -4.12 13.54
CA ARG A 122 -4.11 -5.22 14.47
C ARG A 122 -3.83 -4.65 15.85
N ASP A 123 -4.43 -5.25 16.87
CA ASP A 123 -4.32 -4.82 18.27
C ASP A 123 -4.72 -3.34 18.50
N GLY A 124 -5.55 -2.78 17.62
CA GLY A 124 -6.00 -1.39 17.69
C GLY A 124 -4.84 -0.38 17.63
N VAL A 125 -3.76 -0.68 16.91
CA VAL A 125 -2.59 0.21 16.79
C VAL A 125 -2.98 1.62 16.36
N GLY A 126 -3.78 1.76 15.30
CA GLY A 126 -4.25 3.05 14.81
C GLY A 126 -5.14 3.78 15.82
N TRP A 127 -5.91 3.05 16.63
CA TRP A 127 -6.72 3.65 17.70
C TRP A 127 -5.86 4.18 18.84
N ARG A 128 -4.87 3.40 19.28
CA ARG A 128 -3.91 3.83 20.31
C ARG A 128 -3.10 5.04 19.85
N MET A 129 -2.70 5.06 18.58
CA MET A 129 -1.97 6.18 17.97
C MET A 129 -2.75 7.51 18.08
N ILE A 130 -4.06 7.49 17.85
CA ILE A 130 -4.90 8.70 17.92
C ILE A 130 -5.50 8.96 19.32
N GLY A 131 -5.20 8.11 20.31
CA GLY A 131 -5.76 8.20 21.65
C GLY A 131 -7.25 7.82 21.75
N TYR A 132 -7.74 6.98 20.84
CA TYR A 132 -9.11 6.45 20.90
C TYR A 132 -9.17 5.23 21.82
N GLU A 133 -10.08 5.27 22.79
CA GLU A 133 -10.35 4.18 23.74
C GLU A 133 -11.78 3.68 23.57
N VAL A 134 -11.94 2.35 23.45
CA VAL A 134 -13.27 1.73 23.48
C VAL A 134 -13.73 1.71 24.94
N SER A 135 -14.66 2.59 25.28
CA SER A 135 -15.36 2.53 26.56
C SER A 135 -16.30 1.32 26.55
N VAL A 136 -16.11 0.39 27.48
CA VAL A 136 -16.99 -0.76 27.74
C VAL A 136 -18.08 -0.43 28.76
#